data_AF-A0A832ZA07-F1
#
_entry.id   AF-A0A832ZA07-F1
#
_cell.length_a   1.000
_cell.length_b   1.000
_cell.length_c   1.000
_cell.angle_alpha   90.00
_cell.angle_beta   90.00
_cell.angle_gamma   90.00
#
_symmetry.space_group_name_H-M   'P 1'
#
loop_
_entity.id
_entity.type
_entity.pdbx_description
1 polymer ?
#
loop_
_entity_poly.entity_id
_entity_poly.type
_entity_poly.pdbx_seq_one_letter_code
_entity_poly.pdbx_strand_id
1 'polypeptide(L)' 'MYKIFGFKNDKYLGKVAEVEFSMLKRGSYAYLLGNFNAFNEGSFRMREKGDRWSIKIELPEGVWYYAFSIDGNLM' A
#
# COMPACT_ATOMS: atom_id res chain seq x y z
N MET A 1 -5.55 -7.31 -1.54
CA MET A 1 -6.72 -6.90 -0.74
C MET A 1 -6.36 -5.65 0.05
N TYR A 2 -7.25 -4.67 0.16
CA TYR A 2 -7.06 -3.51 1.01
C TYR A 2 -8.11 -3.47 2.11
N LYS A 3 -7.80 -2.82 3.23
CA LYS A 3 -8.74 -2.59 4.33
C LYS A 3 -8.49 -1.20 4.92
N ILE A 4 -9.56 -0.44 5.09
CA ILE A 4 -9.52 0.84 5.81
C ILE A 4 -9.69 0.55 7.30
N PHE A 5 -8.73 0.99 8.12
CA PHE A 5 -8.76 0.82 9.57
C PHE A 5 -9.50 1.94 10.29
N GLY A 6 -9.46 3.14 9.72
CA GLY A 6 -10.08 4.31 10.28
C GLY A 6 -9.57 5.56 9.59
N PHE A 7 -9.85 6.69 10.22
CA PHE A 7 -9.41 7.98 9.75
C PHE A 7 -8.76 8.77 10.87
N LYS A 8 -7.77 9.58 10.50
CA LYS A 8 -7.00 10.42 11.40
C LYS A 8 -6.97 11.85 10.87
N ASN A 9 -6.97 12.81 11.78
CA ASN A 9 -6.81 14.21 11.41
C ASN A 9 -5.38 14.46 10.94
N ASP A 10 -5.25 15.11 9.79
CA ASP A 10 -3.97 15.55 9.24
C ASP A 10 -3.96 17.07 9.11
N LYS A 11 -2.82 17.69 9.42
CA LYS A 11 -2.69 19.15 9.43
C LYS A 11 -2.88 19.77 8.04
N TYR A 12 -2.51 19.06 6.97
CA TYR A 12 -2.50 19.58 5.61
C TYR A 12 -3.69 19.10 4.79
N LEU A 13 -4.08 17.86 4.99
CA LEU A 13 -5.14 17.19 4.23
C LEU A 13 -6.49 17.23 4.97
N GLY A 14 -6.51 17.75 6.19
CA GLY A 14 -7.66 17.73 7.10
C GLY A 14 -7.87 16.35 7.70
N LYS A 15 -8.04 15.33 6.85
CA LYS A 15 -8.30 13.96 7.24
C LYS A 15 -7.67 12.97 6.26
N VAL A 16 -7.05 11.93 6.79
CA VAL A 16 -6.45 10.82 6.02
C VAL A 16 -7.02 9.49 6.48
N ALA A 17 -7.20 8.57 5.55
CA ALA A 17 -7.56 7.19 5.83
C ALA A 17 -6.31 6.37 6.13
N GLU A 18 -6.33 5.62 7.23
CA GLU A 18 -5.32 4.59 7.48
C GLU A 18 -5.72 3.32 6.73
N VAL A 19 -4.97 2.97 5.69
CA VAL A 19 -5.27 1.86 4.79
C VAL A 19 -4.17 0.81 4.88
N GLU A 20 -4.54 -0.44 5.11
CA GLU A 20 -3.63 -1.58 5.00
C GLU A 20 -3.84 -2.28 3.66
N PHE A 21 -2.76 -2.42 2.91
CA PHE A 21 -2.70 -3.25 1.71
C PHE A 21 -2.04 -4.57 2.08
N SER A 22 -2.69 -5.67 1.72
CA SER A 22 -2.14 -7.01 1.92
C SER A 22 -2.33 -7.92 0.72
N MET A 23 -1.35 -8.78 0.47
CA MET A 23 -1.37 -9.80 -0.55
C MET A 23 -0.73 -11.08 -0.01
N LEU A 24 -1.09 -12.24 -0.56
CA LEU A 24 -0.43 -13.49 -0.21
C LEU A 24 1.07 -13.39 -0.49
N LYS A 25 1.88 -13.91 0.43
CA LYS A 25 3.33 -13.91 0.27
C LYS A 25 3.68 -14.78 -0.94
N ARG A 26 4.29 -14.14 -1.92
CA ARG A 26 4.96 -14.75 -3.06
C ARG A 26 6.27 -14.01 -3.27
N GLY A 27 7.28 -14.71 -3.77
CA GLY A 27 8.58 -14.10 -4.03
C GLY A 27 9.38 -13.68 -2.78
N SER A 28 10.46 -12.95 -3.02
CA SER A 28 11.46 -12.52 -2.02
C SER A 28 11.21 -11.10 -1.50
N TYR A 29 10.68 -10.21 -2.34
CA TYR A 29 10.29 -8.86 -1.95
C TYR A 29 9.02 -8.40 -2.66
N ALA A 30 8.29 -7.50 -2.01
CA ALA A 30 7.10 -6.89 -2.60
C ALA A 30 7.04 -5.37 -2.38
N TYR A 31 6.49 -4.66 -3.36
CA TYR A 31 6.22 -3.23 -3.32
C TYR A 31 4.75 -2.95 -3.60
N LEU A 32 4.20 -1.97 -2.89
CA LEU A 32 2.91 -1.38 -3.22
C LEU A 32 3.14 -0.29 -4.28
N LEU A 33 2.39 -0.39 -5.36
CA LEU A 33 2.40 0.57 -6.46
C LEU A 33 1.03 1.24 -6.54
N GLY A 34 0.99 2.49 -6.94
CA GLY A 34 -0.25 3.19 -7.21
C GLY A 34 -0.03 4.56 -7.83
N ASN A 35 -1.13 5.24 -8.16
CA ASN A 35 -1.05 6.59 -8.71
C ASN A 35 -0.40 7.59 -7.73
N PHE A 36 -0.44 7.32 -6.42
CA PHE A 36 0.25 8.11 -5.40
C PHE A 36 1.79 8.02 -5.44
N ASN A 37 2.37 7.01 -6.09
CA ASN A 37 3.83 6.91 -6.30
C ASN A 37 4.21 6.70 -7.77
N ALA A 38 3.34 7.09 -8.71
CA ALA A 38 3.53 6.89 -10.14
C ALA A 38 3.87 5.43 -10.52
N PHE A 39 3.33 4.45 -9.79
CA PHE A 39 3.62 3.03 -9.95
C PHE A 39 5.12 2.68 -9.88
N ASN A 40 5.90 3.44 -9.11
CA ASN A 40 7.33 3.24 -8.98
C ASN A 40 7.70 2.28 -7.85
N GLU A 41 8.55 1.30 -8.16
CA GLU A 41 9.16 0.42 -7.17
C GLU A 41 10.11 1.20 -6.26
N GLY A 42 10.26 0.78 -5.00
CA GLY A 42 11.19 1.41 -4.06
C GLY A 42 10.57 2.41 -3.08
N SER A 43 9.41 3.01 -3.39
CA SER A 43 8.77 3.96 -2.46
C SER A 43 8.10 3.23 -1.28
N PHE A 44 7.28 2.23 -1.57
CA PHE A 44 6.42 1.57 -0.58
C PHE A 44 6.74 0.08 -0.46
N ARG A 45 7.85 -0.24 0.21
CA ARG A 45 8.25 -1.63 0.47
C ARG A 45 7.29 -2.31 1.46
N MET A 46 6.70 -3.43 1.06
CA MET A 46 5.84 -4.22 1.93
C MET A 46 6.66 -5.04 2.93
N ARG A 47 6.07 -5.29 4.10
CA ARG A 47 6.66 -6.13 5.15
C ARG A 47 6.02 -7.50 5.14
N GLU A 48 6.84 -8.51 5.34
CA GLU A 48 6.38 -9.88 5.53
C GLU A 48 5.69 -9.99 6.89
N LYS A 49 4.47 -10.53 6.89
CA LYS A 49 3.67 -10.79 8.09
C LYS A 49 3.00 -12.15 7.95
N GLY A 50 3.71 -13.20 8.38
CA GLY A 50 3.26 -14.58 8.25
C GLY A 50 3.21 -15.02 6.79
N ASP A 51 2.02 -15.43 6.33
CA ASP A 51 1.75 -15.89 4.96
C ASP A 51 1.44 -14.74 3.98
N ARG A 52 1.65 -13.48 4.38
CA ARG A 52 1.25 -12.30 3.61
C ARG A 52 2.31 -11.20 3.56
N TRP A 53 2.35 -10.50 2.44
CA TRP A 53 2.92 -9.15 2.36
C TRP A 53 1.89 -8.15 2.88
N SER A 54 2.31 -7.23 3.73
CA SER A 54 1.46 -6.18 4.29
C SER A 54 2.17 -4.83 4.33
N ILE A 55 1.43 -3.75 4.09
CA ILE A 55 1.88 -2.39 4.34
C ILE A 55 0.70 -1.54 4.80
N LYS A 56 0.94 -0.62 5.73
CA LYS A 56 -0.03 0.40 6.14
C LYS A 56 0.45 1.75 5.63
N ILE A 57 -0.45 2.48 4.97
CA ILE A 57 -0.20 3.84 4.48
C ILE A 57 -1.36 4.76 4.83
N GLU A 58 -1.08 6.05 4.97
CA GLU A 58 -2.07 7.10 5.12
C GLU A 58 -2.38 7.67 3.73
N LEU A 59 -3.64 7.62 3.31
CA LEU A 59 -4.08 8.19 2.02
C LEU A 59 -5.17 9.24 2.25
N PRO A 60 -5.12 10.40 1.55
CA PRO A 60 -6.25 11.31 1.48
C PRO A 60 -7.52 10.58 0.97
N GLU A 61 -8.69 11.08 1.36
CA GLU A 61 -9.96 10.58 0.83
C GLU A 61 -10.00 10.76 -0.71
N GLY A 62 -10.31 9.70 -1.44
CA GLY A 62 -10.30 9.70 -2.90
C GLY A 62 -10.29 8.30 -3.50
N VAL A 63 -10.34 8.25 -4.84
CA VAL A 63 -10.18 7.01 -5.60
C VAL A 63 -8.71 6.85 -5.97
N TRP A 64 -8.11 5.78 -5.46
CA TRP A 64 -6.70 5.44 -5.70
C TRP A 64 -6.61 4.15 -6.50
N TYR A 65 -5.77 4.17 -7.53
CA TYR A 65 -5.43 2.98 -8.32
C TYR A 65 -4.16 2.39 -7.74
N TYR A 66 -4.13 1.07 -7.56
CA TYR A 66 -2.99 0.38 -6.99
C TYR A 66 -2.74 -0.96 -7.68
N ALA A 67 -1.50 -1.41 -7.59
CA ALA A 67 -1.01 -2.70 -8.05
C ALA A 67 0.08 -3.20 -7.08
N PHE A 68 0.52 -4.44 -7.24
CA PHE A 68 1.64 -4.98 -6.46
C PHE A 68 2.79 -5.33 -7.39
N SER A 69 4.02 -5.03 -6.99
CA SER A 69 5.19 -5.65 -7.62
C SER A 69 5.75 -6.72 -6.71
N ILE A 70 6.01 -7.91 -7.23
CA ILE A 70 6.62 -9.03 -6.54
C ILE A 70 7.85 -9.48 -7.33
N ASP A 71 9.03 -9.40 -6.71
CA ASP A 71 10.31 -9.70 -7.36
C ASP A 71 10.51 -8.98 -8.72
N GLY A 72 10.02 -7.74 -8.83
CA GLY A 72 10.11 -6.95 -10.07
C GLY A 72 9.01 -7.23 -11.09
N ASN A 73 8.06 -8.12 -10.78
CA ASN A 73 6.92 -8.43 -11.64
C ASN A 73 5.64 -7.79 -11.13
N LEU A 74 4.99 -7.03 -12.01
CA LEU A 74 3.69 -6.41 -11.75
C LEU A 74 2.58 -7.48 -11.67
N MET A 75 1.76 -7.41 -10.62
CA MET A 75 0.59 -8.26 -10.35
C MET A 75 -0.66 -7.45 -10.07
#